data_AF-A0A5N5DBN0-F1
#
_entry.id   AF-A0A5N5DBN0-F1
#
_cell.length_a   1.000
_cell.length_b   1.000
_cell.length_c   1.000
_cell.angle_alpha   90.00
_cell.angle_beta   90.00
_cell.angle_gamma   90.00
#
_symmetry.space_group_name_H-M   'P 1'
#
loop_
_entity.id
_entity.type
_entity.pdbx_description
1 polymer ?
#
loop_
_entity_poly.entity_id
_entity_poly.type
_entity_poly.pdbx_seq_one_letter_code
_entity_poly.pdbx_strand_id
1 'polypeptide(L)'
;MKQNFISVRNDFSDLHEKMQYYLSNPATTARIANNSVATFRDRYLTPAAEACYWRRLIRAWAEVQAFSPEAYVDVAAPDGSVWKKQRGVDWEIFAHPDPNFPFRFPEGRHT
;
A
#
# COMPACT_ATOMS: atom_id res chain seq x y z
N MET A 1 18.30 -21.22 -0.02
CA MET A 1 17.10 -20.43 -0.39
C MET A 1 16.28 -21.25 -1.39
N LYS A 2 14.94 -21.31 -1.27
CA LYS A 2 14.08 -22.07 -2.20
C LYS A 2 13.58 -21.14 -3.32
N GLN A 3 13.56 -21.62 -4.57
CA GLN A 3 13.02 -20.86 -5.69
C GLN A 3 11.49 -20.80 -5.60
N ASN A 4 10.94 -19.59 -5.60
CA ASN A 4 9.50 -19.30 -5.45
C ASN A 4 8.89 -18.61 -6.68
N PHE A 5 9.72 -18.18 -7.63
CA PHE A 5 9.31 -17.55 -8.87
C PHE A 5 10.34 -17.86 -9.97
N ILE A 6 9.95 -17.63 -11.21
CA ILE A 6 10.81 -17.75 -12.38
C ILE A 6 11.11 -16.32 -12.82
N SER A 7 12.37 -15.90 -12.73
CA SER A 7 12.79 -14.61 -13.27
C SER A 7 12.87 -14.70 -14.79
N VAL A 8 12.62 -13.59 -15.47
CA VAL A 8 12.85 -13.39 -16.91
C VAL A 8 13.65 -12.11 -17.10
N ARG A 9 14.27 -11.92 -18.26
CA ARG A 9 14.94 -10.65 -18.60
C ARG A 9 13.91 -9.53 -18.68
N ASN A 10 14.35 -8.30 -18.40
CA ASN A 10 13.47 -7.11 -18.43
C ASN A 10 12.92 -6.82 -19.84
N ASP A 11 13.62 -7.27 -20.89
CA ASP A 11 13.19 -7.18 -22.28
C ASP A 11 12.36 -8.40 -22.74
N PHE A 12 12.10 -9.35 -21.84
CA PHE A 12 11.38 -10.61 -22.08
C PHE A 12 11.98 -11.52 -23.17
N SER A 13 13.23 -11.28 -23.60
CA SER A 13 13.84 -12.04 -24.69
C SER A 13 14.08 -13.52 -24.37
N ASP A 14 14.08 -13.92 -23.10
CA ASP A 14 14.18 -15.32 -22.64
C ASP A 14 12.83 -15.94 -22.21
N LEU A 15 11.72 -15.21 -22.34
CA LEU A 15 10.42 -15.67 -21.86
C LEU A 15 9.99 -16.97 -22.57
N HIS A 16 10.09 -17.01 -23.90
CA HIS A 16 9.65 -18.17 -24.67
C HIS A 16 10.42 -19.44 -24.30
N GLU A 17 11.74 -19.36 -24.26
CA GLU A 17 12.61 -20.47 -23.88
C GLU A 17 12.28 -20.99 -22.47
N LYS A 18 12.12 -20.08 -21.50
CA LYS A 18 11.75 -20.44 -20.12
C LYS A 18 10.38 -21.10 -20.05
N MET A 19 9.40 -20.59 -20.79
CA MET A 19 8.08 -21.22 -20.86
C MET A 19 8.17 -22.67 -21.37
N GLN A 20 8.90 -22.91 -22.47
CA GLN A 20 9.06 -24.27 -22.99
C GLN A 20 9.75 -25.21 -21.99
N TYR A 21 10.78 -24.71 -21.29
CA TYR A 21 11.46 -25.48 -20.26
C TYR A 21 10.52 -25.87 -19.11
N TYR A 22 9.78 -24.92 -18.54
CA TYR A 22 8.92 -25.21 -17.38
C TYR A 22 7.64 -25.97 -17.76
N LEU A 23 7.15 -25.86 -19.00
CA LEU A 23 6.07 -26.72 -19.51
C LEU A 23 6.52 -28.18 -19.69
N SER A 24 7.76 -28.40 -20.15
CA SER A 24 8.34 -29.74 -20.31
C SER A 24 8.85 -30.37 -19.01
N ASN A 25 8.96 -29.59 -17.91
CA ASN A 25 9.48 -30.05 -16.62
C ASN A 25 8.47 -29.86 -15.47
N PRO A 26 7.31 -30.56 -15.49
CA PRO A 26 6.20 -30.30 -14.57
C PRO A 26 6.55 -30.53 -13.09
N ALA A 27 7.40 -31.51 -12.76
CA ALA A 27 7.82 -31.75 -11.38
C ALA A 27 8.61 -30.56 -10.79
N THR A 28 9.51 -29.98 -11.58
CA THR A 28 10.28 -28.79 -11.19
C THR A 28 9.35 -27.58 -11.05
N THR A 29 8.44 -27.40 -12.00
CA THR A 29 7.46 -26.30 -11.99
C THR A 29 6.54 -26.37 -10.78
N ALA A 30 5.99 -27.55 -10.50
CA ALA A 30 5.14 -27.78 -9.33
C ALA A 30 5.88 -27.50 -8.02
N ARG A 31 7.16 -27.90 -7.91
CA ARG A 31 7.99 -27.59 -6.74
C ARG A 31 8.14 -26.07 -6.53
N ILE A 32 8.39 -25.31 -7.59
CA ILE A 32 8.52 -23.84 -7.50
C ILE A 32 7.18 -23.21 -7.09
N ALA A 33 6.08 -23.65 -7.71
CA ALA A 33 4.73 -23.17 -7.38
C ALA A 33 4.38 -23.46 -5.91
N ASN A 34 4.63 -24.68 -5.43
CA ASN A 34 4.39 -25.05 -4.03
C ASN A 34 5.25 -24.27 -3.05
N ASN A 35 6.52 -24.00 -3.39
CA ASN A 35 7.37 -23.15 -2.57
C ASN A 35 6.85 -21.70 -2.51
N SER A 36 6.35 -21.18 -3.63
CA SER A 36 5.73 -19.86 -3.72
C SER A 36 4.52 -19.75 -2.79
N VAL A 37 3.63 -20.74 -2.86
CA VAL A 37 2.44 -20.84 -2.00
C VAL A 37 2.83 -20.90 -0.52
N ALA A 38 3.72 -21.83 -0.15
CA ALA A 38 4.15 -22.01 1.24
C ALA A 38 4.87 -20.78 1.81
N THR A 39 5.58 -20.03 0.97
CA THR A 39 6.32 -18.84 1.40
C THR A 39 5.42 -17.62 1.46
N PHE A 40 4.73 -17.30 0.37
CA PHE A 40 4.00 -16.04 0.27
C PHE A 40 2.61 -16.19 0.84
N ARG A 41 1.75 -17.02 0.23
CA ARG A 41 0.35 -17.16 0.67
C ARG A 41 0.24 -17.60 2.13
N ASP A 42 0.98 -18.65 2.50
CA ASP A 42 0.78 -19.31 3.80
C ASP A 42 1.55 -18.64 4.95
N ARG A 43 2.48 -17.71 4.66
CA ARG A 43 3.33 -17.10 5.70
C ARG A 43 3.39 -15.57 5.63
N TYR A 44 3.82 -14.99 4.52
CA TYR A 44 4.11 -13.54 4.45
C TYR A 44 2.95 -12.66 3.98
N LEU A 45 2.03 -13.20 3.19
CA LEU A 45 0.85 -12.51 2.64
C LEU A 45 -0.45 -12.98 3.29
N THR A 46 -0.37 -13.48 4.51
CA THR A 46 -1.57 -13.75 5.31
C THR A 46 -2.19 -12.42 5.75
N PRO A 47 -3.53 -12.33 5.94
CA PRO A 47 -4.16 -11.10 6.42
C PRO A 47 -3.55 -10.57 7.73
N ALA A 48 -3.19 -11.49 8.63
CA ALA A 48 -2.52 -11.14 9.88
C ALA A 48 -1.10 -10.58 9.65
N ALA A 49 -0.31 -11.18 8.75
CA ALA A 49 1.03 -10.69 8.42
C ALA A 49 0.98 -9.31 7.76
N GLU A 50 0.04 -9.08 6.84
CA GLU A 50 -0.18 -7.79 6.18
C GLU A 50 -0.56 -6.70 7.18
N ALA A 51 -1.55 -6.95 8.05
CA ALA A 51 -1.94 -6.01 9.09
C ALA A 51 -0.81 -5.73 10.09
N CYS A 52 0.01 -6.75 10.43
CA CYS A 52 1.20 -6.57 11.26
C CYS A 52 2.25 -5.69 10.57
N TYR A 53 2.49 -5.91 9.27
CA TYR A 53 3.42 -5.10 8.48
C TYR A 53 3.00 -3.63 8.47
N TRP A 54 1.75 -3.34 8.10
CA TRP A 54 1.25 -1.97 8.06
C TRP A 54 1.30 -1.27 9.42
N ARG A 55 0.89 -1.95 10.50
CA ARG A 55 0.98 -1.39 11.85
C ARG A 55 2.42 -1.04 12.24
N ARG A 56 3.37 -1.92 11.93
CA ARG A 56 4.79 -1.67 12.22
C ARG A 56 5.33 -0.53 11.37
N LEU A 57 4.99 -0.51 10.07
CA LEU A 57 5.43 0.52 9.14
C LEU A 57 4.96 1.91 9.59
N ILE A 58 3.66 2.06 9.89
CA ILE A 58 3.09 3.35 10.31
C ILE A 58 3.72 3.83 11.63
N ARG A 59 3.94 2.93 12.59
CA ARG A 59 4.58 3.27 13.87
C ARG A 59 6.04 3.70 13.68
N ALA A 60 6.82 2.92 12.94
CA ALA A 60 8.23 3.25 12.69
C ALA A 60 8.38 4.53 11.86
N TRP A 61 7.45 4.78 10.92
CA TRP A 61 7.41 6.05 10.20
C TRP A 61 7.10 7.22 11.13
N ALA A 62 6.13 7.08 12.04
CA ALA A 62 5.82 8.13 13.01
C ALA A 62 7.01 8.47 13.93
N GLU A 63 7.85 7.50 14.28
CA GLU A 63 9.05 7.70 15.11
C GLU A 63 10.11 8.59 14.47
N VAL A 64 10.14 8.70 13.13
CA VAL A 64 11.14 9.52 12.41
C VAL A 64 10.60 10.87 11.95
N GLN A 65 9.33 11.18 12.23
CA GLN A 65 8.74 12.47 11.86
C GLN A 65 9.18 13.58 12.82
N ALA A 66 9.59 14.73 12.26
CA ALA A 66 9.94 15.92 13.03
C ALA A 66 8.73 16.67 13.62
N PHE A 67 7.50 16.16 13.44
CA PHE A 67 6.27 16.77 13.92
C PHE A 67 5.23 15.70 14.30
N SER A 68 4.28 16.06 15.15
CA SER A 68 3.10 15.25 15.45
C SER A 68 1.91 15.77 14.64
N PRO A 69 1.18 14.92 13.89
CA PRO A 69 0.02 15.36 13.14
C PRO A 69 -1.13 15.75 14.08
N GLU A 70 -1.73 16.90 13.82
CA GLU A 70 -2.95 17.36 14.49
C GLU A 70 -4.15 17.12 13.57
N ALA A 71 -5.19 16.44 14.07
CA ALA A 71 -6.39 16.14 13.29
C ALA A 71 -7.31 17.36 13.11
N TYR A 72 -7.17 18.39 13.94
CA TYR A 72 -8.02 19.57 13.94
C TYR A 72 -7.19 20.84 14.06
N VAL A 73 -7.74 21.95 13.56
CA VAL A 73 -7.26 23.30 13.79
C VAL A 73 -8.39 24.14 14.39
N ASP A 74 -8.06 24.94 15.40
CA ASP A 74 -9.01 25.87 15.99
C ASP A 74 -9.21 27.07 15.05
N VAL A 75 -10.47 27.39 14.76
CA VAL A 75 -10.87 28.52 13.92
C VAL A 75 -11.71 29.46 14.78
N ALA A 76 -11.23 30.69 14.94
CA ALA A 76 -11.96 31.75 15.63
C ALA A 76 -13.06 32.32 14.71
N ALA A 77 -14.28 32.39 15.22
CA ALA A 77 -15.40 33.04 14.58
C ALA A 77 -15.44 34.54 14.94
N PRO A 78 -16.13 35.37 14.14
CA PRO A 78 -16.25 36.81 14.41
C PRO A 78 -16.93 37.16 15.74
N ASP A 79 -17.72 36.24 16.29
CA ASP A 79 -18.40 36.36 17.58
C ASP A 79 -17.51 36.01 18.79
N GLY A 80 -16.24 35.66 18.55
CA GLY A 80 -15.29 35.25 19.58
C GLY A 80 -15.39 33.78 19.97
N SER A 81 -16.32 33.01 19.40
CA SER A 81 -16.37 31.56 19.59
C SER A 81 -15.26 30.85 18.81
N VAL A 82 -14.83 29.68 19.30
CA VAL A 82 -13.81 28.85 18.64
C VAL A 82 -14.44 27.51 18.29
N TRP A 83 -14.25 27.08 17.04
CA TRP A 83 -14.67 25.76 16.59
C TRP A 83 -13.50 24.98 15.99
N LYS A 84 -13.56 23.64 16.10
CA LYS A 84 -12.53 22.73 15.58
C LYS A 84 -12.83 22.36 14.14
N LYS A 85 -11.97 22.78 13.22
CA LYS A 85 -12.00 22.37 11.82
C LYS A 85 -11.09 21.18 11.59
N GLN A 86 -11.60 20.10 11.00
CA GLN A 86 -10.77 18.95 10.65
C GLN A 86 -9.69 19.34 9.64
N ARG A 87 -8.47 18.83 9.84
CA ARG A 87 -7.35 18.93 8.91
C ARG A 87 -7.42 17.77 7.92
N GLY A 88 -7.51 18.09 6.62
CA GLY A 88 -7.64 17.10 5.56
C GLY A 88 -9.08 16.59 5.40
N VAL A 89 -9.21 15.40 4.81
CA VAL A 89 -10.47 14.67 4.65
C VAL A 89 -10.28 13.23 5.04
N ASP A 90 -11.40 12.57 5.36
CA ASP A 90 -11.41 11.13 5.59
C ASP A 90 -10.95 10.38 4.33
N TRP A 91 -10.27 9.26 4.54
CA TRP A 91 -9.66 8.48 3.48
C TRP A 91 -10.69 8.03 2.44
N GLU A 92 -11.87 7.64 2.91
CA GLU A 92 -12.98 7.17 2.08
C GLU A 92 -13.44 8.25 1.10
N ILE A 93 -13.53 9.50 1.56
CA ILE A 93 -13.90 10.65 0.73
C ILE A 93 -12.82 10.96 -0.31
N PHE A 94 -11.55 10.86 0.09
CA PHE A 94 -10.42 11.07 -0.83
C PHE A 94 -10.32 9.98 -1.90
N ALA A 95 -10.43 8.71 -1.49
CA ALA A 95 -10.25 7.56 -2.38
C ALA A 95 -11.47 7.31 -3.28
N HIS A 96 -12.68 7.65 -2.82
CA HIS A 96 -13.93 7.44 -3.54
C HIS A 96 -14.78 8.72 -3.50
N PRO A 97 -14.42 9.75 -4.28
CA PRO A 97 -15.18 10.99 -4.32
C PRO A 97 -16.59 10.74 -4.90
N ASP A 98 -17.62 11.12 -4.14
CA ASP A 98 -19.00 11.10 -4.62
C ASP A 98 -19.23 12.27 -5.59
N PRO A 99 -19.70 12.02 -6.83
CA PRO A 99 -20.03 13.09 -7.78
C PRO A 99 -21.05 14.11 -7.25
N ASN A 100 -21.92 13.72 -6.33
CA ASN A 100 -22.90 14.60 -5.69
C ASN A 100 -22.29 15.47 -4.57
N PHE A 101 -21.13 15.08 -4.04
CA PHE A 101 -20.38 15.81 -3.01
C PHE A 101 -18.93 16.04 -3.46
N PRO A 102 -18.72 16.87 -4.50
CA PRO A 102 -17.39 17.08 -5.07
C PRO A 102 -16.47 17.73 -4.03
N PHE A 103 -15.48 16.97 -3.57
CA PHE A 103 -14.40 17.51 -2.75
C PHE A 103 -13.50 18.39 -3.61
N ARG A 104 -13.43 19.69 -3.28
CA ARG A 104 -12.53 20.64 -3.95
C ARG A 104 -11.38 20.98 -3.02
N PHE A 105 -10.16 20.72 -3.50
CA PHE A 105 -8.98 21.23 -2.82
C PHE A 105 -9.00 22.77 -2.86
N PRO A 106 -8.63 23.45 -1.76
CA PRO A 106 -8.46 24.89 -1.79
C PRO A 106 -7.37 25.27 -2.81
N GLU A 107 -7.65 26.21 -3.70
CA GLU A 107 -6.64 26.74 -4.63
C GLU A 107 -5.68 27.70 -3.89
N GLY A 108 -4.41 27.29 -3.76
CA GLY A 108 -3.34 28.05 -3.09
C GLY A 108 -3.31 27.84 -1.57
N ARG A 109 -2.19 27.55 -0.91
CA ARG A 109 -0.82 28.05 -1.06
C ARG A 109 0.14 26.90 -0.69
N HIS A 110 0.88 26.38 -1.66
CA HIS A 110 2.04 25.53 -1.37
C HIS A 110 3.19 26.45 -0.97
N THR A 111 3.38 26.65 0.33
CA THR A 111 4.63 27.14 0.91
C THR A 111 5.12 26.09 1.87
#